data_AF-A0A822D2Y2-F1
#
_entry.id   AF-A0A822D2Y2-F1
#
_cell.length_a   1.000
_cell.length_b   1.000
_cell.length_c   1.000
_cell.angle_alpha   90.00
_cell.angle_beta   90.00
_cell.angle_gamma   90.00
#
_symmetry.space_group_name_H-M   'P 1'
#
loop_
_entity.id
_entity.type
_entity.pdbx_description
1 polymer ?
#
loop_
_entity_poly.entity_id
_entity_poly.type
_entity_poly.pdbx_seq_one_letter_code
_entity_poly.pdbx_strand_id
1 'polypeptide(L)'
;MYIVLQKTDKSKVFHLGKLQDYHKKSKEYMEKTEAYECLHQNNPLSNLIERTNKYLLNLRLTKWITQKQYEKLGIKSNEVELAHLYYLPKAHKPGTPLRPIISGFKHPTIKISKFLDELLRPLFNKMASNITVTSRTELIKQLHQ
;
A
#
# COMPACT_ATOMS: atom_id res chain seq x y z
N MET A 1 -23.32 10.08 -19.45
CA MET A 1 -22.06 9.34 -19.71
C MET A 1 -20.98 9.93 -18.82
N TYR A 2 -20.42 9.15 -17.89
CA TYR A 2 -19.34 9.63 -17.02
C TYR A 2 -17.98 9.22 -17.59
N ILE A 3 -17.06 10.18 -17.62
CA ILE A 3 -15.71 10.02 -18.15
C ILE A 3 -14.72 10.05 -16.98
N VAL A 4 -13.69 9.22 -17.05
CA VAL A 4 -12.57 9.19 -16.10
C VAL A 4 -11.35 9.79 -16.79
N LEU A 5 -10.78 10.83 -16.19
CA LEU A 5 -9.49 11.41 -16.58
C LEU A 5 -8.46 11.11 -15.49
N GLN A 6 -7.41 10.37 -15.82
CA GLN A 6 -6.36 10.05 -14.85
C GLN A 6 -4.99 9.82 -15.48
N LYS A 7 -3.95 9.84 -14.64
CA LYS A 7 -2.59 9.47 -15.04
C LYS A 7 -2.48 7.96 -15.28
N THR A 8 -1.59 7.58 -16.18
CA THR A 8 -1.30 6.16 -16.49
C THR A 8 -0.20 5.57 -15.60
N ASP A 9 -0.14 4.23 -15.47
CA ASP A 9 0.79 3.51 -14.56
C ASP A 9 2.27 3.88 -14.82
N LYS A 10 2.72 3.76 -16.07
CA LYS A 10 4.16 3.84 -16.44
C LYS A 10 4.46 4.79 -17.60
N SER A 11 3.46 5.54 -18.03
CA SER A 11 3.59 6.48 -19.14
C SER A 11 3.28 7.89 -18.62
N LYS A 12 3.97 8.91 -19.12
CA LYS A 12 3.75 10.30 -18.69
C LYS A 12 2.58 10.93 -19.45
N VAL A 13 1.49 10.17 -19.64
CA VAL A 13 0.30 10.57 -20.40
C VAL A 13 -0.95 10.41 -19.55
N PHE A 14 -1.98 11.16 -19.93
CA PHE A 14 -3.32 11.02 -19.38
C PHE A 14 -4.13 10.00 -20.20
N HIS A 15 -5.02 9.31 -19.51
CA HIS A 15 -5.98 8.41 -20.12
C HIS A 15 -7.39 8.96 -19.90
N LEU A 16 -8.16 8.99 -21.00
CA LEU A 16 -9.57 9.30 -21.01
C LEU A 16 -10.34 7.99 -21.23
N GLY A 17 -11.13 7.57 -20.24
CA GLY A 17 -11.87 6.31 -20.27
C GLY A 17 -13.33 6.48 -19.86
N LYS A 18 -14.15 5.45 -20.10
CA LYS A 18 -15.55 5.44 -19.62
C LYS A 18 -15.59 4.83 -18.23
N LEU A 19 -16.35 5.43 -17.31
CA LEU A 19 -16.50 4.91 -15.94
C LEU A 19 -17.01 3.44 -15.93
N GLN A 20 -17.83 3.06 -16.92
CA GLN A 20 -18.35 1.70 -17.06
C GLN A 20 -17.24 0.64 -17.26
N ASP A 21 -16.15 0.99 -17.95
CA ASP A 21 -15.03 0.07 -18.17
C ASP A 21 -14.33 -0.27 -16.85
N TYR A 22 -14.26 0.70 -15.93
CA TYR A 22 -13.70 0.52 -14.59
C TYR A 22 -14.59 -0.35 -13.71
N HIS A 23 -15.91 -0.14 -13.75
CA HIS A 23 -16.87 -0.99 -13.02
C HIS A 23 -16.84 -2.43 -13.53
N LYS A 24 -16.88 -2.62 -14.85
CA LYS A 24 -16.75 -3.94 -15.48
C LYS A 24 -15.46 -4.62 -15.03
N LYS A 25 -14.34 -3.91 -15.11
CA LYS A 25 -13.05 -4.45 -14.67
C LYS A 25 -13.03 -4.82 -13.19
N SER A 26 -13.69 -4.03 -12.35
CA SER A 26 -13.79 -4.29 -10.91
C SER A 26 -14.51 -5.59 -10.63
N LYS A 27 -15.67 -5.78 -11.26
CA LYS A 27 -16.47 -7.00 -11.14
C LYS A 27 -15.68 -8.23 -11.63
N GLU A 28 -15.12 -8.17 -12.84
CA GLU A 28 -14.29 -9.25 -13.39
C GLU A 28 -13.10 -9.59 -12.50
N TYR A 29 -12.45 -8.58 -11.91
CA TYR A 29 -11.31 -8.78 -11.03
C TYR A 29 -11.72 -9.49 -9.74
N MET A 30 -12.80 -9.04 -9.10
CA MET A 30 -13.31 -9.64 -7.86
C MET A 30 -13.79 -11.08 -8.08
N GLU A 31 -14.55 -11.33 -9.15
CA GLU A 31 -15.02 -12.68 -9.52
C GLU A 31 -13.87 -13.62 -9.84
N LYS A 32 -12.85 -13.14 -10.55
CA LYS A 32 -11.69 -13.97 -10.92
C LYS A 32 -10.81 -14.33 -9.73
N THR A 33 -10.61 -13.41 -8.78
CA THR A 33 -9.66 -13.63 -7.68
C THR A 33 -10.30 -14.26 -6.45
N GLU A 34 -11.62 -14.14 -6.29
CA GLU A 34 -12.35 -14.54 -5.08
C GLU A 34 -11.73 -13.95 -3.79
N ALA A 35 -10.97 -12.86 -3.92
CA ALA A 35 -10.14 -12.31 -2.85
C ALA A 35 -10.89 -11.29 -1.97
N TYR A 36 -12.17 -11.05 -2.25
CA TYR A 36 -12.98 -10.02 -1.61
C TYR A 36 -14.33 -10.58 -1.20
N GLU A 37 -14.76 -10.20 -0.01
CA GLU A 37 -16.11 -10.43 0.49
C GLU A 37 -16.83 -9.10 0.70
N CYS A 38 -18.13 -9.07 0.43
CA CYS A 38 -18.94 -7.90 0.70
C CYS A 38 -19.22 -7.82 2.20
N LEU A 39 -18.87 -6.68 2.82
CA LEU A 39 -19.24 -6.43 4.20
C LEU A 39 -20.70 -5.98 4.26
N HIS A 40 -21.54 -6.77 4.92
CA HIS A 40 -22.95 -6.43 5.18
C HIS A 40 -23.14 -5.40 6.31
N GLN A 41 -22.06 -5.05 7.00
CA GLN A 41 -22.05 -4.16 8.17
C GLN A 41 -21.57 -2.74 7.81
N ASN A 42 -21.73 -1.80 8.75
CA ASN A 42 -21.24 -0.43 8.64
C ASN A 42 -19.71 -0.35 8.42
N ASN A 43 -19.26 0.81 7.94
CA ASN A 43 -17.85 1.13 7.71
C ASN A 43 -16.94 0.69 8.89
N PRO A 44 -15.98 -0.23 8.67
CA PRO A 44 -15.15 -0.81 9.75
C PRO A 44 -14.04 0.12 10.26
N LEU A 45 -13.87 1.31 9.68
CA LEU A 45 -12.76 2.21 9.98
C LEU A 45 -12.66 2.58 11.47
N SER A 46 -13.79 2.90 12.11
CA SER A 46 -13.83 3.27 13.53
C SER A 46 -13.31 2.13 14.42
N ASN A 47 -13.77 0.91 14.18
CA ASN A 47 -13.32 -0.27 14.91
C ASN A 47 -11.83 -0.55 14.69
N LEU A 48 -11.33 -0.38 13.47
CA LEU A 48 -9.90 -0.54 13.18
C LEU A 48 -9.04 0.49 13.92
N ILE A 49 -9.47 1.74 14.00
CA ILE A 49 -8.78 2.80 14.76
C ILE A 49 -8.73 2.42 16.25
N GLU A 50 -9.87 2.04 16.83
CA GLU A 50 -9.97 1.65 18.23
C GLU A 50 -9.05 0.47 18.56
N ARG A 51 -9.12 -0.60 17.76
CA ARG A 51 -8.27 -1.79 17.93
C ARG A 51 -6.79 -1.46 17.82
N THR A 52 -6.42 -0.61 16.87
CA THR A 52 -5.02 -0.19 16.67
C THR A 52 -4.51 0.61 17.87
N ASN A 53 -5.27 1.60 18.34
CA ASN A 53 -4.89 2.40 19.49
C ASN A 53 -4.85 1.57 20.79
N LYS A 54 -5.79 0.63 20.97
CA LYS A 54 -5.79 -0.31 22.10
C LYS A 54 -4.53 -1.19 22.10
N TYR A 55 -4.13 -1.68 20.93
CA TYR A 55 -2.89 -2.46 20.79
C TYR A 55 -1.65 -1.62 21.15
N LEU A 56 -1.56 -0.39 20.63
CA LEU A 56 -0.46 0.53 20.96
C LEU A 56 -0.40 0.86 22.47
N LEU A 57 -1.55 1.05 23.11
CA LEU A 57 -1.62 1.26 24.55
C LEU A 57 -1.10 0.04 25.32
N ASN A 58 -1.48 -1.17 24.90
CA ASN A 58 -0.98 -2.39 25.51
C ASN A 58 0.55 -2.48 25.42
N LEU A 59 1.14 -2.24 24.23
CA LEU A 59 2.59 -2.21 24.04
C LEU A 59 3.29 -1.17 24.93
N ARG A 60 2.65 -0.01 25.14
CA ARG A 60 3.17 1.05 26.00
C ARG A 60 3.15 0.65 27.48
N LEU A 61 2.07 0.04 27.95
CA LEU A 61 1.90 -0.41 29.33
C LEU A 61 2.86 -1.55 29.68
N THR A 62 3.06 -2.47 28.73
CA THR A 62 4.01 -3.59 28.83
C THR A 62 5.46 -3.18 28.52
N LYS A 63 5.72 -1.89 28.28
CA LYS A 63 7.06 -1.29 28.06
C LYS A 63 7.81 -1.80 26.83
N TRP A 64 7.13 -2.35 25.83
CA TRP A 64 7.74 -2.70 24.53
C TRP A 64 8.04 -1.46 23.67
N ILE A 65 7.32 -0.37 23.89
CA ILE A 65 7.57 0.92 23.23
C ILE A 65 7.67 2.05 24.26
N THR A 66 8.49 3.05 23.95
CA THR A 66 8.67 4.26 24.75
C THR A 66 7.45 5.18 24.64
N GLN A 67 7.33 6.14 25.57
CA GLN A 67 6.29 7.18 25.52
C GLN A 67 6.32 7.95 24.18
N LYS A 68 7.52 8.36 23.74
CA LYS A 68 7.72 9.08 22.48
C LYS A 68 7.29 8.24 21.26
N GLN A 69 7.57 6.93 21.27
CA GLN A 69 7.12 6.03 20.20
C GLN A 69 5.60 5.87 20.22
N TYR A 70 4.99 5.72 21.39
CA TYR A 70 3.53 5.64 21.52
C TYR A 70 2.83 6.88 20.95
N GLU A 71 3.32 8.08 21.28
CA GLU A 71 2.80 9.35 20.75
C GLU A 71 2.97 9.46 19.23
N LYS A 72 4.12 9.04 18.68
CA LYS A 72 4.36 9.01 17.23
C LYS A 72 3.44 8.03 16.49
N LEU A 73 3.17 6.87 17.10
CA LEU A 73 2.42 5.77 16.49
C LEU A 73 0.90 5.93 16.61
N GLY A 74 0.41 6.70 17.58
CA GLY A 74 -1.01 6.92 17.83
C GLY A 74 -1.78 7.35 16.59
N ILE A 75 -3.01 6.85 16.47
CA ILE A 75 -3.89 7.06 15.31
C ILE A 75 -5.01 8.03 15.67
N LYS A 76 -5.20 9.05 14.83
CA LYS A 76 -6.34 9.97 14.91
C LYS A 76 -7.30 9.71 13.75
N SER A 77 -8.60 9.78 14.02
CA SER A 77 -9.63 9.45 13.05
C SER A 77 -9.63 10.32 11.79
N ASN A 78 -9.10 11.54 11.86
CA ASN A 78 -8.98 12.46 10.73
C ASN A 78 -7.71 12.24 9.87
N GLU A 79 -6.81 11.35 10.28
CA GLU A 79 -5.54 11.08 9.56
C GLU A 79 -5.59 9.81 8.70
N VAL A 80 -6.63 9.00 8.83
CA VAL A 80 -6.66 7.62 8.30
C VAL A 80 -7.92 7.31 7.50
N GLU A 81 -7.79 6.37 6.57
CA GLU A 81 -8.89 5.87 5.73
C GLU A 81 -8.71 4.37 5.47
N LEU A 82 -9.77 3.70 5.00
CA LEU A 82 -9.67 2.30 4.58
C LEU A 82 -8.83 2.17 3.32
N ALA A 83 -8.19 1.01 3.17
CA ALA A 83 -7.56 0.69 1.91
C ALA A 83 -8.61 0.65 0.79
N HIS A 84 -8.28 1.22 -0.37
CA HIS A 84 -9.19 1.30 -1.50
C HIS A 84 -8.57 0.72 -2.76
N LEU A 85 -9.39 0.00 -3.52
CA LEU A 85 -9.05 -0.52 -4.84
C LEU A 85 -9.32 0.55 -5.90
N TYR A 86 -8.33 0.79 -6.74
CA TYR A 86 -8.46 1.64 -7.92
C TYR A 86 -7.68 1.03 -9.08
N TYR A 87 -7.84 1.60 -10.27
CA TYR A 87 -7.28 1.05 -11.49
C TYR A 87 -6.42 2.07 -12.22
N LEU A 88 -5.22 1.65 -12.63
CA LEU A 88 -4.33 2.46 -13.46
C LEU A 88 -4.25 1.92 -14.89
N PRO A 89 -4.41 2.73 -15.94
CA PRO A 89 -4.38 2.25 -17.32
C PRO A 89 -2.93 2.00 -17.74
N LYS A 90 -2.70 0.85 -18.39
CA LYS A 90 -1.40 0.48 -18.95
C LYS A 90 -1.34 0.88 -20.43
N ALA A 91 -1.17 2.18 -20.70
CA ALA A 91 -1.14 2.73 -22.07
C ALA A 91 -0.02 2.14 -22.96
N HIS A 92 1.03 1.57 -22.35
CA HIS A 92 2.12 0.89 -23.05
C HIS A 92 1.79 -0.56 -23.46
N LYS A 93 0.54 -1.02 -23.28
CA LYS A 93 0.08 -2.37 -23.66
C LYS A 93 -1.10 -2.26 -24.62
N PRO A 94 -1.22 -3.19 -25.60
CA PRO A 94 -2.36 -3.22 -26.53
C PRO A 94 -3.69 -3.24 -25.78
N GLY A 95 -4.65 -2.42 -26.24
CA GLY A 95 -5.97 -2.30 -25.60
C GLY A 95 -5.99 -1.53 -24.26
N THR A 96 -4.87 -0.93 -23.84
CA THR A 96 -4.75 -0.11 -22.61
C THR A 96 -5.40 -0.76 -21.37
N PRO A 97 -5.00 -1.99 -20.99
CA PRO A 97 -5.64 -2.71 -19.90
C PRO A 97 -5.49 -1.97 -18.56
N LEU A 98 -6.53 -2.08 -17.73
CA LEU A 98 -6.57 -1.51 -16.39
C LEU A 98 -5.86 -2.43 -15.38
N ARG A 99 -4.89 -1.88 -14.63
CA ARG A 99 -4.16 -2.56 -13.55
C ARG A 99 -4.87 -2.30 -12.21
N PRO A 100 -5.37 -3.32 -11.50
CA PRO A 100 -5.85 -3.15 -10.14
C PRO A 100 -4.70 -2.78 -9.21
N ILE A 101 -4.92 -1.79 -8.34
CA ILE A 101 -4.04 -1.37 -7.25
C ILE A 101 -4.87 -1.21 -5.99
N ILE A 102 -4.42 -1.82 -4.89
CA ILE A 102 -4.96 -1.56 -3.57
C ILE A 102 -4.04 -0.54 -2.90
N SER A 103 -4.54 0.68 -2.63
CA SER A 103 -3.81 1.68 -1.85
C SER A 103 -4.19 1.58 -0.38
N GLY A 104 -3.20 1.34 0.48
CA GLY A 104 -3.33 1.35 1.94
C GLY A 104 -2.49 2.44 2.61
N PHE A 105 -2.13 3.51 1.90
CA PHE A 105 -1.15 4.50 2.39
C PHE A 105 -1.60 5.25 3.65
N LYS A 106 -2.91 5.41 3.85
CA LYS A 106 -3.51 6.03 5.04
C LYS A 106 -4.21 5.01 5.95
N HIS A 107 -3.89 3.72 5.81
CA HIS A 107 -4.48 2.68 6.65
C HIS A 107 -4.10 2.88 8.14
N PRO A 108 -4.97 2.56 9.12
CA PRO A 108 -4.66 2.70 10.55
C PRO A 108 -3.36 2.04 11.00
N THR A 109 -2.88 1.01 10.30
CA THR A 109 -1.64 0.29 10.64
C THR A 109 -0.38 0.81 9.91
N ILE A 110 -0.48 1.87 9.09
CA ILE A 110 0.66 2.32 8.27
C ILE A 110 1.84 2.83 9.11
N LYS A 111 1.57 3.54 10.22
CA LYS A 111 2.62 4.05 11.12
C LYS A 111 3.38 2.90 11.78
N ILE A 112 2.66 1.84 12.19
CA ILE A 112 3.25 0.62 12.75
C ILE A 112 4.11 -0.08 11.69
N SER A 113 3.61 -0.22 10.45
CA SER A 113 4.35 -0.86 9.35
C SER A 113 5.66 -0.12 9.05
N LYS A 114 5.63 1.22 9.01
CA LYS A 114 6.84 2.05 8.84
C LYS A 114 7.81 1.90 10.00
N PHE A 115 7.31 1.86 11.23
CA PHE A 115 8.16 1.67 12.40
C PHE A 115 8.84 0.30 12.41
N LEU A 116 8.13 -0.77 12.05
CA LEU A 116 8.72 -2.10 11.89
C LEU A 116 9.76 -2.12 10.77
N ASP A 117 9.47 -1.46 9.64
CA ASP A 117 10.43 -1.32 8.54
C ASP A 117 11.72 -0.60 8.99
N GLU A 118 11.60 0.52 9.71
CA GLU A 118 12.74 1.25 10.30
C GLU A 118 13.57 0.36 11.23
N LEU A 119 12.93 -0.47 12.05
CA LEU A 119 13.62 -1.40 12.97
C LEU A 119 14.34 -2.53 12.24
N LEU A 120 13.73 -3.09 11.20
CA LEU A 120 14.25 -4.25 10.47
C LEU A 120 15.25 -3.86 9.37
N ARG A 121 15.21 -2.61 8.88
CA ARG A 121 16.02 -2.13 7.76
C ARG A 121 17.52 -2.40 7.91
N PRO A 122 18.17 -2.16 9.08
CA PRO A 122 19.61 -2.42 9.21
C PRO A 122 19.95 -3.90 9.04
N LEU A 123 19.10 -4.80 9.55
CA LEU A 123 19.28 -6.26 9.41
C LEU A 123 19.12 -6.67 7.95
N PHE A 124 18.07 -6.18 7.29
CA PHE A 124 17.83 -6.44 5.88
C PHE A 124 19.01 -5.98 5.02
N ASN A 125 19.51 -4.76 5.24
CA ASN A 125 20.62 -4.20 4.49
C ASN A 125 21.92 -5.02 4.68
N LYS A 126 22.19 -5.48 5.90
CA LYS A 126 23.34 -6.35 6.19
C LYS A 126 23.25 -7.70 5.49
N MET A 127 22.06 -8.28 5.40
CA MET A 127 21.87 -9.54 4.67
C MET A 127 21.95 -9.32 3.16
N ALA A 128 21.36 -8.24 2.67
CA ALA A 128 21.30 -7.91 1.25
C ALA A 128 22.67 -7.54 0.66
N SER A 129 23.60 -7.01 1.46
CA SER A 129 24.92 -6.56 0.96
C SER A 129 25.72 -7.63 0.22
N ASN A 130 25.49 -8.91 0.52
CA ASN A 130 26.24 -10.01 -0.07
C ASN A 130 25.52 -10.70 -1.24
N ILE A 131 24.24 -10.37 -1.46
CA ILE A 131 23.37 -11.05 -2.45
C ILE A 131 22.68 -10.08 -3.41
N THR A 132 22.80 -8.78 -3.18
CA THR A 132 22.22 -7.75 -4.03
C THR A 132 23.30 -6.83 -4.55
N VAL A 133 23.13 -6.42 -5.81
CA VAL A 133 23.95 -5.38 -6.41
C VAL A 133 23.11 -4.11 -6.46
N THR A 134 23.62 -3.05 -5.85
CA THR A 134 22.85 -1.82 -5.62
C THR A 134 22.98 -0.83 -6.79
N SER A 135 23.99 -1.02 -7.65
CA SER A 135 24.20 -0.16 -8.82
C SER A 135 24.88 -0.88 -9.97
N ARG A 136 24.69 -0.36 -11.18
CA ARG A 136 25.36 -0.88 -12.39
C ARG A 136 26.88 -0.82 -12.28
N THR A 137 27.42 0.22 -11.65
CA THR A 137 28.86 0.41 -11.48
C THR A 137 29.44 -0.61 -10.50
N GLU A 138 28.72 -0.93 -9.42
CA GLU A 138 29.09 -2.00 -8.48
C GLU A 138 29.13 -3.37 -9.18
N LEU A 139 28.12 -3.67 -10.01
CA LEU A 139 28.07 -4.93 -10.77
C LEU A 139 29.31 -5.11 -11.66
N ILE A 140 29.65 -4.07 -12.42
CA ILE A 140 30.80 -4.11 -13.35
C ILE A 140 32.10 -4.35 -12.56
N LYS A 141 32.27 -3.71 -11.39
CA LYS A 141 33.45 -3.95 -10.54
C LYS A 141 33.55 -5.39 -10.05
N GLN A 142 32.44 -6.03 -9.70
CA GLN A 142 32.41 -7.41 -9.22
C GLN A 142 32.67 -8.44 -10.34
N LEU A 143 32.30 -8.12 -11.59
CA LEU A 143 32.52 -9.02 -12.74
C LEU A 143 33.94 -8.97 -13.32
N HIS A 144 34.72 -7.93 -12.98
CA HIS A 144 36.11 -7.75 -13.44
C HIS A 144 37.16 -8.14 -12.37
N GLN A 145 36.73 -8.77 -11.27
CA GLN A 145 37.59 -9.44 -10.28
C GLN A 145 37.63 -10.95 -10.57
#